data_AF-A0A2V9P327-F1
#
_entry.id   AF-A0A2V9P327-F1
#
_cell.length_a   1.000
_cell.length_b   1.000
_cell.length_c   1.000
_cell.angle_alpha   90.00
_cell.angle_beta   90.00
_cell.angle_gamma   90.00
#
_symmetry.space_group_name_H-M   'P 1'
#
loop_
_entity.id
_entity.type
_entity.pdbx_description
1 polymer ?
#
loop_
_entity_poly.entity_id
_entity_poly.type
_entity_poly.pdbx_seq_one_letter_code
_entity_poly.pdbx_strand_id
1 'polypeptide(L)'
;MVYDGLLSSISMSNDNPWAQVARRKARTGCLGCLWQVAVVLVLGVVLVIAIAGLFYPWAFYLGGKFHILPMWQGWGRAHAKSGDYLLWVQLEPTPRGSRLIRRSNLKGIAYLCTPRGEQLRMHMGGSMRPHLNLSTDGERIDLYMDYWPALTGQFIGDHSPYLEFRGSWRNPNLVMDDHGSIGRGFQPDGTVYRGHGGNRPYMEEVVPITFTDSPHSEFDKACAALRQ
;
A
#
# COMPACT_ATOMS: atom_id res chain seq x y z
N MET A 1 -20.29 76.43 -70.85
CA MET A 1 -21.04 75.24 -70.43
C MET A 1 -20.30 74.02 -70.94
N VAL A 2 -19.52 73.37 -70.06
CA VAL A 2 -18.72 72.12 -70.22
C VAL A 2 -18.32 71.73 -68.79
N TYR A 3 -18.10 70.48 -68.37
CA TYR A 3 -18.25 69.16 -69.00
C TYR A 3 -19.55 68.48 -68.48
N ASP A 4 -20.04 67.30 -68.90
CA ASP A 4 -19.46 66.00 -69.29
C ASP A 4 -18.80 65.20 -68.17
N GLY A 5 -19.17 63.91 -68.06
CA GLY A 5 -18.94 63.07 -66.89
C GLY A 5 -17.89 61.98 -67.07
N LEU A 6 -17.63 61.21 -66.01
CA LEU A 6 -16.91 59.94 -66.10
C LEU A 6 -17.25 59.01 -64.93
N LEU A 7 -17.62 57.78 -65.27
CA LEU A 7 -17.68 56.65 -64.34
C LEU A 7 -16.26 56.31 -63.87
N SER A 8 -16.08 56.00 -62.58
CA SER A 8 -15.04 55.04 -62.18
C SER A 8 -15.41 54.30 -60.91
N SER A 9 -15.45 52.98 -61.03
CA SER A 9 -15.58 52.04 -59.92
C SER A 9 -14.30 52.00 -59.09
N ILE A 10 -14.38 52.28 -57.79
CA ILE A 10 -13.31 51.97 -56.84
C ILE A 10 -13.66 50.66 -56.14
N SER A 11 -12.94 49.61 -56.51
CA SER A 11 -12.88 48.35 -55.78
C SER A 11 -11.56 48.30 -55.00
N MET A 12 -11.55 47.54 -53.90
CA MET A 12 -10.41 47.26 -53.02
C MET A 12 -9.94 48.47 -52.17
N SER A 13 -9.41 48.30 -50.94
CA SER A 13 -9.10 47.05 -50.22
C SER A 13 -9.67 47.03 -48.80
N ASN A 14 -10.04 45.85 -48.30
CA ASN A 14 -10.54 45.63 -46.95
C ASN A 14 -9.46 45.02 -46.03
N ASP A 15 -8.26 45.58 -46.08
CA ASP A 15 -7.12 45.15 -45.27
C ASP A 15 -7.15 45.84 -43.91
N ASN A 16 -8.05 45.39 -43.03
CA ASN A 16 -8.09 45.86 -41.65
C ASN A 16 -6.92 45.25 -40.84
N PRO A 17 -5.88 46.01 -40.45
CA PRO A 17 -4.72 45.48 -39.74
C PRO A 17 -5.07 44.94 -38.34
N TRP A 18 -6.18 45.38 -37.75
CA TRP A 18 -6.65 44.93 -36.44
C TRP A 18 -7.22 43.50 -36.45
N ALA A 19 -7.53 42.94 -37.63
CA ALA A 19 -7.98 41.55 -37.76
C ALA A 19 -6.89 40.51 -37.40
N GLN A 20 -5.61 40.90 -37.39
CA GLN A 20 -4.48 40.03 -37.06
C GLN A 20 -4.34 39.77 -35.55
N VAL A 21 -4.69 40.75 -34.70
CA VAL A 21 -4.54 40.64 -33.24
C VAL A 21 -5.52 39.63 -32.61
N ALA A 22 -6.66 39.38 -33.28
CA ALA A 22 -7.69 38.46 -32.81
C ALA A 22 -7.35 36.96 -32.97
N ARG A 23 -6.24 36.60 -33.63
CA ARG A 23 -5.92 35.20 -34.00
C ARG A 23 -4.64 34.65 -33.34
N ARG A 24 -4.66 34.44 -32.02
CA ARG A 24 -3.83 33.40 -31.33
C ARG A 24 -4.11 33.14 -29.84
N LYS A 25 -5.34 33.30 -29.34
CA LYS A 25 -5.77 32.49 -28.17
C LYS A 25 -6.27 31.15 -28.66
N ALA A 26 -5.32 30.23 -28.88
CA ALA A 26 -5.63 28.84 -29.13
C ALA A 26 -6.52 28.32 -28.00
N ARG A 27 -7.64 27.71 -28.35
CA ARG A 27 -8.54 27.03 -27.41
C ARG A 27 -7.90 25.73 -26.93
N THR A 28 -6.84 25.83 -26.13
CA THR A 28 -6.40 24.73 -25.27
C THR A 28 -7.46 24.56 -24.18
N GLY A 29 -8.52 23.80 -24.51
CA GLY A 29 -9.56 23.43 -23.56
C GLY A 29 -8.99 22.63 -22.37
N CYS A 30 -9.86 22.25 -21.43
CA CYS A 30 -9.48 21.72 -20.11
C CYS A 30 -8.41 20.61 -20.08
N LEU A 31 -8.21 19.87 -21.18
CA LEU A 31 -7.07 18.97 -21.42
C LEU A 31 -5.70 19.60 -21.11
N GLY A 32 -5.47 20.88 -21.44
CA GLY A 32 -4.21 21.57 -21.14
C GLY A 32 -3.98 21.72 -19.63
N CYS A 33 -5.02 22.08 -18.88
CA CYS A 33 -4.98 22.16 -17.42
C CYS A 33 -4.83 20.76 -16.80
N LEU A 34 -5.50 19.74 -17.34
CA LEU A 34 -5.37 18.35 -16.87
C LEU A 34 -3.95 17.80 -17.07
N TRP A 35 -3.32 18.09 -18.20
CA TRP A 35 -1.91 17.74 -18.42
C TRP A 35 -0.97 18.46 -17.46
N GLN A 36 -1.17 19.76 -17.24
CA GLN A 36 -0.38 20.53 -16.26
C GLN A 36 -0.55 19.98 -14.83
N VAL A 37 -1.78 19.63 -14.42
CA VAL A 37 -2.06 18.99 -13.13
C VAL A 37 -1.39 17.62 -13.04
N ALA A 38 -1.45 16.79 -14.09
CA ALA A 38 -0.78 15.49 -14.12
C ALA A 38 0.76 15.63 -13.97
N VAL A 39 1.37 16.58 -14.67
CA VAL A 39 2.81 16.88 -14.55
C VAL A 39 3.16 17.35 -13.14
N VAL A 40 2.36 18.27 -12.55
CA VAL A 40 2.57 18.75 -11.17
C VAL A 40 2.43 17.61 -10.15
N LEU A 41 1.46 16.71 -10.33
CA LEU A 41 1.29 15.53 -9.46
C LEU A 41 2.49 14.57 -9.57
N VAL A 42 2.96 14.27 -10.78
CA VAL A 42 4.14 13.41 -10.98
C VAL A 42 5.39 14.04 -10.36
N LEU A 43 5.63 15.34 -10.59
CA LEU A 43 6.75 16.06 -9.97
C LEU A 43 6.62 16.10 -8.44
N GLY A 44 5.41 16.25 -7.91
CA GLY A 44 5.14 16.17 -6.47
C GLY A 44 5.48 14.80 -5.87
N VAL A 45 5.07 13.71 -6.53
CA VAL A 45 5.41 12.34 -6.11
C VAL A 45 6.92 12.10 -6.18
N VAL A 46 7.59 12.51 -7.26
CA VAL A 46 9.04 12.39 -7.41
C VAL A 46 9.78 13.19 -6.32
N LEU A 47 9.33 14.41 -6.00
CA LEU A 47 9.91 15.24 -4.94
C LEU A 47 9.73 14.59 -3.55
N VAL A 48 8.55 14.05 -3.25
CA VAL A 48 8.30 13.33 -1.99
C VAL A 48 9.19 12.10 -1.86
N ILE A 49 9.35 11.32 -2.94
CA ILE A 49 10.24 10.16 -2.99
C ILE A 49 11.71 10.58 -2.79
N ALA A 50 12.16 11.66 -3.45
CA ALA A 50 13.53 12.16 -3.30
C ALA A 50 13.83 12.65 -1.87
N ILE A 51 12.88 13.38 -1.24
CA ILE A 51 12.98 13.80 0.17
C ILE A 51 13.02 12.57 1.09
N ALA A 52 12.15 11.57 0.87
CA ALA A 52 12.16 10.34 1.64
C ALA A 52 13.49 9.58 1.50
N GLY A 53 14.06 9.50 0.29
CA GLY A 53 15.36 8.87 0.04
C GLY A 53 16.53 9.58 0.74
N LEU A 54 16.48 10.91 0.86
CA LEU A 54 17.52 11.69 1.53
C LEU A 54 17.49 11.51 3.06
N PHE A 55 16.31 11.50 3.68
CA PHE A 55 16.17 11.44 5.14
C PHE A 55 15.96 10.03 5.72
N TYR A 56 15.44 9.10 4.91
CA TYR A 56 15.09 7.72 5.29
C TYR A 56 15.55 6.71 4.22
N PRO A 57 16.83 6.70 3.79
CA PRO A 57 17.30 5.84 2.70
C PRO A 57 17.06 4.34 2.96
N TRP A 58 17.06 3.93 4.23
CA TRP A 58 16.73 2.56 4.66
C TRP A 58 15.34 2.08 4.26
N ALA A 59 14.38 2.99 4.08
CA ALA A 59 13.01 2.66 3.67
C ALA A 59 12.94 2.09 2.25
N PHE A 60 13.98 2.31 1.44
CA PHE A 60 14.11 1.80 0.08
C PHE A 60 14.88 0.46 0.02
N TYR A 61 15.46 -0.01 1.13
CA TYR A 61 16.32 -1.20 1.19
C TYR A 61 15.79 -2.26 2.19
N LEU A 62 14.47 -2.50 2.11
CA LEU A 62 13.74 -3.45 2.94
C LEU A 62 14.20 -4.88 2.65
N GLY A 63 14.48 -5.66 3.69
CA GLY A 63 14.91 -7.06 3.59
C GLY A 63 16.19 -7.31 2.78
N GLY A 64 17.02 -6.28 2.55
CA GLY A 64 18.23 -6.37 1.73
C GLY A 64 18.05 -6.06 0.25
N LYS A 65 16.84 -5.72 -0.21
CA LYS A 65 16.54 -5.41 -1.62
C LYS A 65 16.17 -3.95 -1.84
N PHE A 66 16.55 -3.39 -2.98
CA PHE A 66 16.13 -2.04 -3.37
C PHE A 66 14.70 -2.04 -3.94
N HIS A 67 13.85 -1.15 -3.44
CA HIS A 67 12.49 -0.90 -3.92
C HIS A 67 12.31 0.58 -4.27
N ILE A 68 11.87 0.89 -5.50
CA ILE A 68 11.64 2.29 -5.96
C ILE A 68 10.53 2.97 -5.14
N LEU A 69 9.50 2.21 -4.78
CA LEU A 69 8.51 2.60 -3.77
C LEU A 69 8.95 1.99 -2.45
N PRO A 70 9.01 2.74 -1.33
CA PRO A 70 9.44 2.22 -0.03
C PRO A 70 8.34 1.33 0.57
N MET A 71 8.22 0.12 0.04
CA MET A 71 7.12 -0.80 0.29
C MET A 71 7.61 -2.22 0.03
N TRP A 72 7.26 -3.13 0.92
CA TRP A 72 7.51 -4.56 0.77
C TRP A 72 6.19 -5.33 0.86
N GLN A 73 6.06 -6.39 0.07
CA GLN A 73 4.90 -7.27 0.10
C GLN A 73 5.35 -8.73 0.00
N GLY A 74 4.61 -9.62 0.63
CA GLY A 74 4.90 -11.05 0.58
C GLY A 74 3.85 -11.89 1.26
N TRP A 75 3.89 -13.20 1.04
CA TRP A 75 3.01 -14.14 1.73
C TRP A 75 3.78 -15.33 2.30
N GLY A 76 3.20 -15.94 3.32
CA GLY A 76 3.70 -17.15 3.96
C GLY A 76 2.57 -18.10 4.34
N ARG A 77 2.94 -19.34 4.66
CA ARG A 77 2.07 -20.38 5.21
C ARG A 77 2.45 -20.65 6.65
N ALA A 78 1.47 -20.68 7.53
CA ALA A 78 1.58 -21.05 8.93
C ALA A 78 0.83 -22.37 9.14
N HIS A 79 1.56 -23.40 9.58
CA HIS A 79 1.03 -24.73 9.84
C HIS A 79 0.74 -24.88 11.34
N ALA A 80 -0.53 -24.71 11.74
CA ALA A 80 -0.97 -24.82 13.13
C ALA A 80 -1.77 -26.11 13.35
N LYS A 81 -1.95 -26.54 14.60
CA LYS A 81 -2.80 -27.71 14.92
C LYS A 81 -4.29 -27.49 14.63
N SER A 82 -4.74 -26.24 14.52
CA SER A 82 -6.09 -25.89 14.05
C SER A 82 -6.21 -25.83 12.51
N GLY A 83 -5.14 -26.12 11.78
CA GLY A 83 -5.09 -26.16 10.32
C GLY A 83 -4.08 -25.21 9.70
N ASP A 84 -4.09 -25.15 8.37
CA ASP A 84 -3.20 -24.29 7.60
C ASP A 84 -3.79 -22.89 7.41
N TYR A 85 -2.99 -21.88 7.76
CA TYR A 85 -3.29 -20.47 7.54
C TYR A 85 -2.35 -19.93 6.48
N LEU A 86 -2.87 -19.14 5.53
CA LEU A 86 -2.04 -18.34 4.63
C LEU A 86 -2.17 -16.89 5.02
N LEU A 87 -1.06 -16.17 5.01
CA LEU A 87 -1.06 -14.74 5.32
C LEU A 87 -0.24 -14.00 4.28
N TRP A 88 -0.88 -13.04 3.60
CA TRP A 88 -0.20 -12.04 2.80
C TRP A 88 -0.16 -10.71 3.55
N VAL A 89 0.94 -9.99 3.42
CA VAL A 89 1.18 -8.68 4.03
C VAL A 89 1.73 -7.72 3.00
N GLN A 90 1.36 -6.44 3.12
CA GLN A 90 1.96 -5.31 2.42
C GLN A 90 2.28 -4.25 3.46
N LEU A 91 3.56 -3.98 3.68
CA LEU A 91 4.06 -3.01 4.67
C LEU A 91 4.81 -1.87 4.00
N GLU A 92 4.62 -0.66 4.52
CA GLU A 92 5.38 0.53 4.16
C GLU A 92 5.90 1.26 5.42
N PRO A 93 7.16 1.72 5.42
CA PRO A 93 7.70 2.58 6.46
C PRO A 93 6.92 3.89 6.60
N THR A 94 6.77 4.36 7.83
CA THR A 94 6.07 5.60 8.13
C THR A 94 6.98 6.65 8.77
N PRO A 95 6.82 7.94 8.42
CA PRO A 95 7.46 9.04 9.15
C PRO A 95 7.02 9.14 10.62
N ARG A 96 5.96 8.41 11.04
CA ARG A 96 5.51 8.30 12.43
C ARG A 96 6.46 7.47 13.31
N GLY A 97 7.48 6.84 12.73
CA GLY A 97 8.66 6.32 13.43
C GLY A 97 9.79 7.33 13.67
N SER A 98 9.60 8.60 13.34
CA SER A 98 10.60 9.65 13.60
C SER A 98 10.81 9.90 15.10
N ARG A 99 11.90 10.60 15.45
CA ARG A 99 12.32 10.90 16.84
C ARG A 99 11.24 11.53 17.75
N LEU A 100 10.15 12.02 17.18
CA LEU A 100 9.07 12.74 17.86
C LEU A 100 7.85 11.86 18.22
N ILE A 101 7.63 10.71 17.55
CA ILE A 101 6.43 9.88 17.75
C ILE A 101 6.85 8.42 17.97
N ARG A 102 6.43 7.84 19.10
CA ARG A 102 7.04 6.62 19.67
C ARG A 102 6.25 5.31 19.46
N ARG A 103 5.28 5.25 18.55
CA ARG A 103 4.47 4.03 18.31
C ARG A 103 4.18 3.79 16.82
N SER A 104 4.50 2.57 16.37
CA SER A 104 4.40 2.04 15.00
C SER A 104 5.21 2.84 13.95
N ASN A 105 6.36 2.28 13.51
CA ASN A 105 7.13 2.85 12.39
C ASN A 105 6.84 2.15 11.06
N LEU A 106 6.06 1.08 11.06
CA LEU A 106 5.46 0.45 9.89
C LEU A 106 3.94 0.59 9.94
N LYS A 107 3.30 0.63 8.77
CA LYS A 107 1.86 0.41 8.59
C LYS A 107 1.62 -0.43 7.35
N GLY A 108 0.41 -0.93 7.19
CA GLY A 108 0.06 -1.67 6.01
C GLY A 108 -1.32 -2.29 6.07
N ILE A 109 -1.49 -3.31 5.24
CA ILE A 109 -2.66 -4.20 5.22
C ILE A 109 -2.17 -5.64 5.19
N ALA A 110 -3.01 -6.54 5.68
CA ALA A 110 -2.79 -7.97 5.57
C ALA A 110 -4.08 -8.68 5.13
N TYR A 111 -3.93 -9.85 4.51
CA TYR A 111 -5.02 -10.74 4.14
C TYR A 111 -4.71 -12.13 4.68
N LEU A 112 -5.60 -12.63 5.53
CA LEU A 112 -5.49 -13.95 6.14
C LEU A 112 -6.50 -14.90 5.47
N CYS A 113 -6.01 -16.02 4.94
CA CYS A 113 -6.83 -17.16 4.54
C CYS A 113 -6.88 -18.16 5.69
N THR A 114 -8.07 -18.47 6.20
CA THR A 114 -8.26 -19.46 7.27
C THR A 114 -8.23 -20.89 6.71
N PRO A 115 -8.11 -21.94 7.55
CA PRO A 115 -8.25 -23.34 7.13
C PRO A 115 -9.60 -23.66 6.47
N ARG A 116 -10.62 -22.82 6.70
CA ARG A 116 -11.95 -22.89 6.08
C ARG A 116 -12.02 -22.15 4.72
N GLY A 117 -10.90 -21.60 4.25
CA GLY A 117 -10.81 -20.80 3.04
C GLY A 117 -11.46 -19.41 3.14
N GLU A 118 -11.79 -18.94 4.33
CA GLU A 118 -12.35 -17.59 4.53
C GLU A 118 -11.20 -16.57 4.44
N GLN A 119 -11.40 -15.50 3.67
CA GLN A 119 -10.42 -14.41 3.56
C GLN A 119 -10.81 -13.24 4.49
N LEU A 120 -9.96 -12.95 5.46
CA LEU A 120 -10.12 -11.81 6.38
C LEU A 120 -9.15 -10.71 5.96
N ARG A 121 -9.70 -9.54 5.60
CA ARG A 121 -8.92 -8.32 5.42
C ARG A 121 -8.61 -7.71 6.78
N MET A 122 -7.32 -7.46 7.03
CA MET A 122 -6.81 -6.98 8.29
C MET A 122 -6.10 -5.63 8.11
N HIS A 123 -6.27 -4.74 9.08
CA HIS A 123 -5.38 -3.60 9.26
C HIS A 123 -4.05 -4.13 9.85
N MET A 124 -2.92 -3.56 9.45
CA MET A 124 -1.61 -3.98 9.94
C MET A 124 -0.76 -2.79 10.39
N GLY A 125 -0.11 -2.92 11.54
CA GLY A 125 0.97 -2.05 11.99
C GLY A 125 2.23 -2.85 12.32
N GLY A 126 3.29 -2.15 12.71
CA GLY A 126 4.51 -2.82 13.14
C GLY A 126 5.62 -1.90 13.62
N SER A 127 6.61 -2.51 14.23
CA SER A 127 7.81 -1.84 14.74
C SER A 127 9.09 -2.54 14.29
N MET A 128 10.04 -1.72 13.84
CA MET A 128 11.46 -2.05 13.73
C MET A 128 12.26 -1.14 14.66
N ARG A 129 13.52 -1.50 14.93
CA ARG A 129 14.46 -0.69 15.71
C ARG A 129 14.56 0.75 15.16
N PRO A 130 14.69 1.80 15.99
CA PRO A 130 15.02 3.15 15.50
C PRO A 130 16.50 3.26 15.09
N HIS A 131 16.81 4.17 14.17
CA HIS A 131 18.15 4.39 13.61
C HIS A 131 18.71 3.16 12.86
N LEU A 132 17.90 2.62 11.94
CA LEU A 132 18.31 1.54 11.04
C LEU A 132 19.48 1.98 10.14
N ASN A 133 20.33 1.00 9.80
CA ASN A 133 21.36 1.15 8.77
C ASN A 133 20.73 1.33 7.38
N LEU A 134 21.56 1.56 6.35
CA LEU A 134 21.10 1.69 4.96
C LEU A 134 20.22 0.51 4.50
N SER A 135 20.37 -0.69 5.06
CA SER A 135 19.47 -1.83 4.80
C SER A 135 18.90 -2.38 6.10
N THR A 136 17.70 -2.98 6.01
CA THR A 136 17.04 -3.67 7.13
C THR A 136 17.33 -5.16 7.20
N ASP A 137 18.25 -5.72 6.40
CA ASP A 137 18.60 -7.14 6.50
C ASP A 137 19.17 -7.49 7.89
N GLY A 138 18.77 -8.65 8.44
CA GLY A 138 19.05 -9.05 9.81
C GLY A 138 18.33 -8.25 10.91
N GLU A 139 17.69 -7.12 10.61
CA GLU A 139 17.00 -6.31 11.63
C GLU A 139 15.71 -6.97 12.11
N ARG A 140 15.41 -6.75 13.40
CA ARG A 140 14.19 -7.26 14.03
C ARG A 140 12.98 -6.42 13.63
N ILE A 141 11.87 -7.11 13.46
CA ILE A 141 10.59 -6.57 13.05
C ILE A 141 9.47 -7.31 13.79
N ASP A 142 8.58 -6.54 14.37
CA ASP A 142 7.34 -7.00 14.99
C ASP A 142 6.18 -6.47 14.14
N LEU A 143 5.25 -7.33 13.76
CA LEU A 143 4.03 -7.00 13.04
C LEU A 143 2.83 -7.33 13.93
N TYR A 144 1.81 -6.48 13.90
CA TYR A 144 0.52 -6.79 14.49
C TYR A 144 -0.59 -6.46 13.50
N MET A 145 -1.67 -7.22 13.55
CA MET A 145 -2.79 -7.06 12.64
C MET A 145 -4.11 -7.45 13.29
N ASP A 146 -5.15 -6.72 12.90
CA ASP A 146 -6.47 -6.78 13.50
C ASP A 146 -7.55 -6.73 12.40
N TYR A 147 -8.70 -7.36 12.62
CA TYR A 147 -9.73 -7.48 11.59
C TYR A 147 -10.34 -6.11 11.26
N TRP A 148 -10.19 -5.69 10.01
CA TRP A 148 -10.65 -4.37 9.55
C TRP A 148 -11.31 -4.46 8.14
N PRO A 149 -12.60 -4.82 8.08
CA PRO A 149 -13.34 -4.88 6.82
C PRO A 149 -13.43 -3.50 6.17
N ALA A 150 -13.26 -3.46 4.85
CA ALA A 150 -13.01 -2.21 4.11
C ALA A 150 -14.13 -1.16 4.22
N LEU A 151 -15.40 -1.59 4.36
CA LEU A 151 -16.57 -0.69 4.39
C LEU A 151 -17.08 -0.41 5.81
N THR A 152 -16.89 -1.33 6.75
CA THR A 152 -17.55 -1.32 8.07
C THR A 152 -16.60 -1.28 9.25
N GLY A 153 -15.28 -1.38 9.05
CA GLY A 153 -14.30 -1.51 10.15
C GLY A 153 -14.35 -0.37 11.18
N GLN A 154 -14.70 0.85 10.77
CA GLN A 154 -14.87 2.01 11.67
C GLN A 154 -16.13 1.96 12.56
N PHE A 155 -17.03 1.00 12.35
CA PHE A 155 -18.30 0.84 13.06
C PHE A 155 -18.40 -0.49 13.84
N ILE A 156 -17.34 -1.30 13.81
CA ILE A 156 -17.28 -2.60 14.49
C ILE A 156 -16.41 -2.45 15.73
N GLY A 157 -16.93 -2.83 16.91
CA GLY A 157 -16.15 -2.80 18.16
C GLY A 157 -15.26 -4.03 18.38
N ASP A 158 -15.43 -5.09 17.59
CA ASP A 158 -14.69 -6.35 17.70
C ASP A 158 -13.83 -6.61 16.47
N HIS A 159 -12.54 -6.29 16.60
CA HIS A 159 -11.49 -6.51 15.61
C HIS A 159 -10.83 -7.90 15.69
N SER A 160 -11.50 -8.89 16.31
CA SER A 160 -11.00 -10.28 16.32
C SER A 160 -11.01 -10.90 14.91
N PRO A 161 -9.97 -11.68 14.54
CA PRO A 161 -8.82 -12.05 15.36
C PRO A 161 -7.74 -10.95 15.39
N TYR A 162 -7.06 -10.81 16.53
CA TYR A 162 -5.80 -10.08 16.63
C TYR A 162 -4.64 -11.06 16.48
N LEU A 163 -3.76 -10.82 15.51
CA LEU A 163 -2.54 -11.60 15.28
C LEU A 163 -1.31 -10.73 15.50
N GLU A 164 -0.27 -11.35 16.03
CA GLU A 164 1.04 -10.75 16.25
C GLU A 164 2.09 -11.68 15.65
N PHE A 165 3.08 -11.13 14.98
CA PHE A 165 4.22 -11.89 14.46
C PHE A 165 5.51 -11.18 14.87
N ARG A 166 6.50 -11.94 15.33
CA ARG A 166 7.82 -11.39 15.69
C ARG A 166 8.92 -12.14 14.97
N GLY A 167 9.94 -11.42 14.53
CA GLY A 167 11.00 -12.06 13.76
C GLY A 167 12.10 -11.10 13.27
N SER A 168 12.71 -11.48 12.15
CA SER A 168 13.81 -10.74 11.55
C SER A 168 13.86 -10.94 10.03
N TRP A 169 14.37 -9.93 9.34
CA TRP A 169 14.75 -10.08 7.93
C TRP A 169 15.88 -11.09 7.76
N ARG A 170 15.74 -11.97 6.77
CA ARG A 170 16.70 -12.98 6.34
C ARG A 170 16.69 -13.00 4.81
N ASN A 171 17.36 -12.01 4.21
CA ASN A 171 17.29 -11.71 2.77
C ASN A 171 17.20 -12.98 1.89
N PRO A 172 16.16 -13.13 1.04
CA PRO A 172 15.11 -12.16 0.71
C PRO A 172 13.83 -12.26 1.56
N ASN A 173 13.82 -13.14 2.55
CA ASN A 173 12.61 -13.55 3.27
C ASN A 173 12.45 -12.80 4.60
N LEU A 174 11.21 -12.76 5.09
CA LEU A 174 10.90 -12.34 6.44
C LEU A 174 10.53 -13.57 7.26
N VAL A 175 11.40 -13.96 8.20
CA VAL A 175 11.24 -15.17 9.03
C VAL A 175 10.74 -14.75 10.40
N MET A 176 9.58 -15.28 10.79
CA MET A 176 8.85 -14.90 12.01
C MET A 176 8.20 -16.11 12.68
N ASP A 177 7.70 -15.91 13.89
CA ASP A 177 6.69 -16.76 14.53
C ASP A 177 5.47 -15.94 14.94
N ASP A 178 4.32 -16.59 15.10
CA ASP A 178 3.05 -15.97 15.49
C ASP A 178 2.94 -15.60 16.98
N HIS A 179 3.97 -15.89 17.78
CA HIS A 179 3.96 -15.77 19.23
C HIS A 179 2.71 -16.39 19.92
N GLY A 180 2.17 -17.46 19.34
CA GLY A 180 0.92 -18.14 19.71
C GLY A 180 -0.38 -17.35 19.47
N SER A 181 -0.33 -16.28 18.68
CA SER A 181 -1.49 -15.46 18.38
C SER A 181 -2.53 -16.18 17.51
N ILE A 182 -2.15 -17.16 16.67
CA ILE A 182 -3.08 -18.01 15.93
C ILE A 182 -3.84 -18.93 16.90
N GLY A 183 -3.14 -19.60 17.82
CA GLY A 183 -3.75 -20.40 18.89
C GLY A 183 -4.70 -19.58 19.79
N ARG A 184 -4.39 -18.29 19.99
CA ARG A 184 -5.26 -17.33 20.71
C ARG A 184 -6.37 -16.70 19.86
N GLY A 185 -6.22 -16.62 18.54
CA GLY A 185 -7.17 -16.00 17.62
C GLY A 185 -8.25 -16.94 17.07
N PHE A 186 -8.00 -18.25 17.11
CA PHE A 186 -8.86 -19.27 16.48
C PHE A 186 -9.31 -20.37 17.43
N GLN A 187 -10.41 -21.00 17.06
CA GLN A 187 -10.90 -22.27 17.63
C GLN A 187 -10.23 -23.47 16.91
N PRO A 188 -10.32 -24.69 17.48
CA PRO A 188 -9.77 -25.90 16.84
C PRO A 188 -10.34 -26.23 15.45
N ASP A 189 -11.51 -25.69 15.09
CA ASP A 189 -12.16 -25.84 13.79
C ASP A 189 -11.77 -24.74 12.77
N GLY A 190 -10.80 -23.88 13.12
CA GLY A 190 -10.34 -22.77 12.29
C GLY A 190 -11.27 -21.55 12.27
N THR A 191 -12.33 -21.51 13.08
CA THR A 191 -13.20 -20.31 13.21
C THR A 191 -12.59 -19.27 14.16
N VAL A 192 -12.88 -17.99 13.90
CA VAL A 192 -12.41 -16.87 14.74
C VAL A 192 -12.97 -17.00 16.16
N TYR A 193 -12.10 -16.96 17.17
CA TYR A 193 -12.49 -16.93 18.57
C TYR A 193 -13.04 -15.55 18.97
N ARG A 194 -14.27 -15.53 19.49
CA ARG A 194 -15.02 -14.30 19.86
C ARG A 194 -15.20 -14.11 21.37
N GLY A 195 -14.36 -14.73 22.21
CA GLY A 195 -14.43 -14.59 23.67
C GLY A 195 -15.35 -15.59 24.40
N HIS A 196 -15.93 -16.56 23.70
CA HIS A 196 -16.80 -17.59 24.28
C HIS A 196 -16.30 -19.00 23.92
N GLY A 197 -16.18 -19.87 24.92
CA GLY A 197 -15.72 -21.26 24.77
C GLY A 197 -14.73 -21.67 25.87
N GLY A 198 -14.93 -22.85 26.46
CA GLY A 198 -14.18 -23.29 27.66
C GLY A 198 -12.93 -24.14 27.39
N ASN A 199 -12.78 -24.75 26.21
CA ASN A 199 -11.64 -25.62 25.90
C ASN A 199 -10.84 -25.06 24.71
N ARG A 200 -9.54 -24.83 24.93
CA ARG A 200 -8.63 -24.16 23.98
C ARG A 200 -7.31 -24.91 23.88
N PRO A 201 -7.26 -26.05 23.15
CA PRO A 201 -6.15 -27.01 23.23
C PRO A 201 -4.77 -26.53 22.72
N TYR A 202 -4.66 -25.33 22.11
CA TYR A 202 -3.44 -24.87 21.42
C TYR A 202 -2.96 -23.46 21.84
N MET A 203 -3.30 -22.99 23.05
CA MET A 203 -2.95 -21.64 23.52
C MET A 203 -1.44 -21.35 23.62
N GLU A 204 -0.63 -22.39 23.76
CA GLU A 204 0.84 -22.35 23.87
C GLU A 204 1.56 -22.76 22.58
N GLU A 205 0.81 -23.12 21.53
CA GLU A 205 1.42 -23.42 20.23
C GLU A 205 2.01 -22.15 19.63
N VAL A 206 3.29 -22.17 19.27
CA VAL A 206 3.96 -21.11 18.51
C VAL A 206 4.22 -21.63 17.11
N VAL A 207 3.68 -20.93 16.12
CA VAL A 207 3.64 -21.33 14.71
C VAL A 207 4.66 -20.50 13.92
N PRO A 208 5.70 -21.12 13.34
CA PRO A 208 6.64 -20.41 12.48
C PRO A 208 5.97 -20.06 11.14
N ILE A 209 6.32 -18.89 10.62
CA ILE A 209 5.93 -18.44 9.27
C ILE A 209 7.13 -17.78 8.59
N THR A 210 7.33 -18.11 7.32
CA THR A 210 8.29 -17.40 6.46
C THR A 210 7.51 -16.73 5.35
N PHE A 211 7.55 -15.41 5.31
CA PHE A 211 6.99 -14.63 4.21
C PHE A 211 8.04 -14.48 3.11
N THR A 212 7.65 -14.82 1.89
CA THR A 212 8.45 -14.66 0.68
C THR A 212 7.94 -13.45 -0.11
N ASP A 213 8.88 -12.67 -0.67
CA ASP A 213 8.59 -11.52 -1.53
C ASP A 213 7.77 -11.97 -2.75
N SER A 214 6.50 -11.54 -2.81
CA SER A 214 5.51 -12.04 -3.78
C SER A 214 4.26 -11.16 -3.88
N PRO A 215 3.64 -11.05 -5.07
CA PRO A 215 2.41 -10.28 -5.27
C PRO A 215 1.19 -10.99 -4.67
N HIS A 216 0.15 -10.21 -4.35
CA HIS A 216 -1.14 -10.70 -3.82
C HIS A 216 -1.76 -11.81 -4.68
N SER A 217 -1.54 -11.80 -5.99
CA SER A 217 -2.08 -12.81 -6.91
C SER A 217 -1.59 -14.23 -6.64
N GLU A 218 -0.40 -14.42 -6.05
CA GLU A 218 0.07 -15.77 -5.67
C GLU A 218 -0.60 -16.23 -4.37
N PHE A 219 -0.86 -15.31 -3.43
CA PHE A 219 -1.68 -15.59 -2.25
C PHE A 219 -3.13 -15.95 -2.63
N ASP A 220 -3.75 -15.25 -3.57
CA ASP A 220 -5.10 -15.57 -4.05
C ASP A 220 -5.19 -16.99 -4.62
N LYS A 221 -4.21 -17.40 -5.45
CA LYS A 221 -4.11 -18.77 -5.97
C LYS A 221 -3.93 -19.79 -4.86
N ALA A 222 -3.03 -19.53 -3.91
CA ALA A 222 -2.76 -20.44 -2.80
C ALA A 222 -3.98 -20.60 -1.87
N CYS A 223 -4.71 -19.51 -1.60
CA CYS A 223 -5.94 -19.53 -0.81
C CYS A 223 -7.10 -20.20 -1.55
N ALA A 224 -7.19 -20.05 -2.88
CA ALA A 224 -8.14 -20.81 -3.70
C ALA A 224 -7.84 -22.32 -3.70
N ALA A 225 -6.56 -22.72 -3.64
CA ALA A 225 -6.16 -24.12 -3.54
C ALA A 225 -6.45 -24.76 -2.17
N LEU A 226 -6.57 -23.97 -1.09
CA LEU A 226 -7.01 -24.45 0.23
C LEU A 226 -8.51 -24.75 0.33
N ARG A 227 -9.32 -24.35 -0.66
CA ARG A 227 -10.77 -24.60 -0.69
C ARG A 227 -11.17 -25.91 -1.38
N GLN A 228 -10.19 -26.68 -1.85
CA GLN A 228 -10.36 -27.91 -2.64
C GLN A 228 -10.15 -29.16 -1.78
#